data_AF-A0A526YHR0-F1
#
_entry.id   AF-A0A526YHR0-F1
#
_cell.length_a   1.000
_cell.length_b   1.000
_cell.length_c   1.000
_cell.angle_alpha   90.00
_cell.angle_beta   90.00
_cell.angle_gamma   90.00
#
_symmetry.space_group_name_H-M   'P 1'
#
loop_
_entity.id
_entity.type
_entity.pdbx_description
1 polymer ?
#
loop_
_entity_poly.entity_id
_entity_poly.type
_entity_poly.pdbx_seq_one_letter_code
_entity_poly.pdbx_strand_id
1 'polypeptide(L)' 'MDSLITAAARALATGDPLGALKRVALRDDAPALALRGIAMAQLGDLVRAKALLKSAARAFGPREAVARARCV' A
#
# COMPACT_ATOMS: atom_id res chain seq x y z
N MET A 1 7.19 15.61 2.99
CA MET A 1 6.85 14.52 2.04
C MET A 1 7.58 13.28 2.52
N ASP A 2 6.89 12.17 2.77
CA ASP A 2 7.53 10.97 3.31
C ASP A 2 8.25 10.22 2.16
N SER A 3 9.57 10.39 2.06
CA SER A 3 10.38 9.92 0.93
C SER A 3 10.28 8.40 0.71
N LEU A 4 10.04 7.65 1.78
CA LEU A 4 9.89 6.19 1.74
C LEU A 4 8.58 5.76 1.09
N ILE A 5 7.48 6.46 1.37
CA ILE A 5 6.16 6.20 0.77
C ILE A 5 6.22 6.42 -0.74
N THR A 6 6.83 7.54 -1.17
CA THR A 6 6.99 7.86 -2.59
C THR A 6 7.86 6.83 -3.32
N ALA A 7 8.95 6.38 -2.68
CA ALA A 7 9.84 5.36 -3.26
C ALA A 7 9.14 4.00 -3.38
N ALA A 8 8.34 3.61 -2.38
CA ALA A 8 7.56 2.38 -2.41
C ALA A 8 6.44 2.42 -3.46
N ALA A 9 5.75 3.56 -3.60
CA ALA A 9 4.75 3.74 -4.65
C ALA A 9 5.35 3.64 -6.05
N ARG A 10 6.55 4.22 -6.28
CA ARG A 10 7.27 4.06 -7.55
C ARG A 10 7.66 2.60 -7.81
N ALA A 11 8.17 1.89 -6.80
CA ALA A 11 8.52 0.48 -6.94
C ALA A 11 7.30 -0.37 -7.37
N LEU A 12 6.13 -0.13 -6.78
CA LEU A 12 4.89 -0.80 -7.21
C LEU A 12 4.48 -0.43 -8.64
N ALA A 13 4.65 0.82 -9.05
CA ALA A 13 4.34 1.26 -10.41
C ALA A 13 5.25 0.61 -11.46
N THR A 14 6.49 0.27 -11.09
CA THR A 14 7.44 -0.46 -11.95
C THR A 14 7.31 -1.99 -11.85
N GLY A 15 6.32 -2.51 -11.10
CA GLY A 15 6.13 -3.96 -10.93
C GLY A 15 7.11 -4.62 -9.96
N ASP A 16 7.70 -3.86 -9.03
CA ASP A 16 8.58 -4.35 -7.96
C ASP A 16 7.86 -4.34 -6.58
N PRO A 17 7.01 -5.33 -6.30
CA PRO A 17 6.31 -5.43 -5.02
C PRO A 17 7.26 -5.76 -3.85
N LEU A 18 8.35 -6.49 -4.08
CA LEU A 18 9.33 -6.81 -3.03
C LEU A 18 10.13 -5.58 -2.60
N GLY A 19 10.56 -4.75 -3.54
CA GLY A 19 11.21 -3.47 -3.25
C GLY A 19 10.27 -2.50 -2.55
N ALA A 20 8.98 -2.51 -2.87
CA ALA A 20 8.00 -1.73 -2.11
C ALA A 20 7.92 -2.21 -0.66
N LEU A 21 7.77 -3.52 -0.44
CA LEU A 21 7.69 -4.12 0.90
C LEU A 21 8.94 -3.82 1.74
N LYS A 22 10.15 -3.91 1.17
CA LYS A 22 11.40 -3.58 1.88
C LYS A 22 11.41 -2.18 2.49
N ARG A 23 10.66 -1.23 1.91
CA ARG A 23 10.62 0.17 2.35
C ARG A 23 9.51 0.45 3.37
N VAL A 24 8.42 -0.32 3.36
CA VAL A 24 7.23 -0.07 4.20
C VAL A 24 6.89 -1.20 5.17
N ALA A 25 7.63 -2.32 5.21
CA ALA A 25 7.29 -3.50 6.02
C ALA A 25 7.25 -3.27 7.55
N LEU A 26 7.96 -2.27 8.07
CA LEU A 26 8.00 -1.96 9.51
C LEU A 26 7.09 -0.78 9.92
N ARG A 27 6.27 -0.29 8.99
CA ARG A 27 5.44 0.90 9.18
C ARG A 27 3.96 0.57 9.26
N ASP A 28 3.24 1.17 10.19
CA ASP A 28 1.81 0.93 10.41
C ASP A 28 0.94 2.18 10.18
N ASP A 29 1.50 3.19 9.51
CA ASP A 29 0.71 4.33 9.04
C ASP A 29 -0.23 3.96 7.89
N ALA A 30 -1.29 4.75 7.71
CA ALA A 30 -2.32 4.52 6.71
C ALA A 30 -1.75 4.31 5.28
N PRO A 31 -0.84 5.16 4.75
CA PRO A 31 -0.27 4.93 3.43
C PRO A 31 0.69 3.74 3.35
N ALA A 32 1.45 3.41 4.40
CA ALA A 32 2.27 2.21 4.45
C ALA A 32 1.42 0.92 4.40
N LEU A 33 0.31 0.88 5.15
CA LEU A 33 -0.64 -0.24 5.13
C LEU A 33 -1.29 -0.40 3.75
N ALA A 34 -1.63 0.70 3.08
CA ALA A 34 -2.18 0.68 1.73
C ALA A 34 -1.18 0.11 0.71
N LEU A 35 0.06 0.60 0.70
CA LEU A 35 1.11 0.13 -0.21
C LEU A 35 1.47 -1.34 0.05
N ARG A 36 1.49 -1.78 1.32
CA ARG A 36 1.68 -3.19 1.68
C ARG A 36 0.55 -4.06 1.14
N GLY A 37 -0.71 -3.60 1.27
CA GLY A 37 -1.87 -4.30 0.70
C GLY A 37 -1.82 -4.43 -0.82
N ILE A 38 -1.41 -3.37 -1.52
CA ILE A 38 -1.23 -3.39 -2.98
C ILE A 38 -0.12 -4.35 -3.39
N ALA A 39 1.02 -4.34 -2.70
CA ALA A 39 2.13 -5.27 -2.95
C ALA A 39 1.69 -6.73 -2.79
N MET A 40 0.95 -7.04 -1.72
CA MET A 40 0.42 -8.40 -1.47
C MET A 40 -0.59 -8.82 -2.54
N ALA A 41 -1.42 -7.89 -3.05
CA ALA A 41 -2.35 -8.19 -4.13
C ALA A 41 -1.62 -8.52 -5.44
N GLN A 42 -0.52 -7.82 -5.76
CA GLN A 42 0.31 -8.12 -6.93
C GLN A 42 1.00 -9.49 -6.82
N LEU A 43 1.34 -9.93 -5.61
CA LEU A 43 1.92 -11.25 -5.34
C LEU A 43 0.90 -12.39 -5.27
N GLY A 44 -0.41 -12.09 -5.40
CA GLY A 44 -1.49 -13.07 -5.37
C GLY A 44 -2.08 -13.37 -3.98
N ASP A 45 -1.56 -12.75 -2.90
CA ASP A 45 -2.14 -12.88 -1.56
C ASP A 45 -3.30 -11.88 -1.36
N LEU A 46 -4.43 -12.20 -1.99
CA LEU A 46 -5.63 -11.36 -1.98
C LEU A 46 -6.30 -11.29 -0.60
N VAL A 47 -6.13 -12.32 0.24
CA VAL A 47 -6.74 -12.38 1.58
C VAL A 47 -6.04 -11.38 2.50
N ARG A 48 -4.71 -11.42 2.58
CA ARG A 48 -3.95 -10.45 3.38
C ARG A 48 -4.04 -9.05 2.79
N ALA A 49 -4.03 -8.92 1.46
CA ALA A 49 -4.20 -7.63 0.80
C ALA A 49 -5.50 -6.93 1.23
N LYS A 50 -6.64 -7.64 1.20
CA LYS A 50 -7.94 -7.07 1.61
C LYS A 50 -7.95 -6.65 3.08
N ALA A 51 -7.36 -7.44 3.97
CA ALA A 51 -7.27 -7.10 5.40
C ALA A 51 -6.44 -5.83 5.64
N LEU A 52 -5.29 -5.71 4.95
CA LEU A 52 -4.42 -4.53 5.02
C LEU A 52 -5.11 -3.29 4.45
N LEU A 53 -5.76 -3.39 3.29
CA LEU A 53 -6.48 -2.27 2.68
C LEU A 53 -7.66 -1.80 3.54
N LYS A 54 -8.39 -2.72 4.19
CA LYS A 54 -9.46 -2.35 5.14
C LYS A 54 -8.92 -1.63 6.36
N SER A 55 -7.75 -2.04 6.86
CA SER A 55 -7.09 -1.39 7.99
C SER A 55 -6.55 -0.01 7.60
N ALA A 56 -5.94 0.10 6.41
CA ALA A 56 -5.53 1.37 5.84
C ALA A 56 -6.71 2.34 5.69
N ALA A 57 -7.84 1.88 5.15
CA ALA A 57 -9.05 2.69 4.98
C ALA A 57 -9.65 3.18 6.31
N ARG A 58 -9.44 2.45 7.41
CA ARG A 58 -9.83 2.92 8.76
C ARG A 58 -8.86 3.94 9.33
N ALA A 59 -7.58 3.83 8.98
CA ALA A 59 -6.53 4.75 9.41
C ALA A 59 -6.55 6.06 8.60
N PHE A 60 -6.99 6.03 7.34
CA PHE A 60 -7.34 7.22 6.58
C PHE A 60 -8.62 7.84 7.14
N GLY A 61 -8.57 9.11 7.53
CA GLY A 61 -9.73 9.80 8.08
C GLY A 61 -10.85 9.97 7.04
N PRO A 62 -12.11 10.20 7.45
CA PRO A 62 -13.26 10.37 6.54
C PRO A 62 -13.15 11.58 5.58
N ARG A 63 -12.14 12.44 5.77
CA ARG A 63 -11.85 13.63 4.95
C ARG A 63 -10.61 13.50 4.07
N GLU A 64 -9.83 12.43 4.17
CA GLU A 64 -8.66 12.24 3.30
C GLU A 64 -9.07 11.60 1.97
N ALA A 65 -8.60 12.20 0.87
CA ALA A 65 -8.84 11.69 -0.48
C ALA A 65 -8.12 10.34 -0.65
N VAL A 66 -8.86 9.25 -0.52
CA VAL A 66 -8.32 7.90 -0.72
C VAL A 66 -8.09 7.69 -2.22
N ALA A 67 -6.83 7.54 -2.63
CA ALA A 67 -6.49 7.20 -4.00
C ALA A 67 -7.09 5.83 -4.37
N ARG A 68 -8.07 5.82 -5.27
CA ARG A 68 -8.68 4.58 -5.79
C ARG A 68 -7.74 3.96 -6.83
N ALA A 69 -7.09 2.85 -6.48
CA ALA A 69 -6.48 1.98 -7.47
C ALA A 69 -7.58 1.14 -8.15
N ARG A 70 -7.76 1.30 -9.46
CA ARG A 70 -8.56 0.38 -10.29
C ARG A 70 -7.61 -0.63 -10.92
N CYS A 71 -7.92 -1.91 -10.78
CA CYS A 71 -7.40 -2.92 -11.72
C CYS A 71 -8.13 -2.68 -13.05
N VAL A 72 -7.37 -2.41 -14.11
CA VAL A 72 -7.81 -2.49 -15.52
C VAL A 72 -7.31 -3.81 -16.09
#